data_AF-A0A318QG32-F1
#
_entry.id   AF-A0A318QG32-F1
#
_cell.length_a   1.000
_cell.length_b   1.000
_cell.length_c   1.000
_cell.angle_alpha   90.00
_cell.angle_beta   90.00
_cell.angle_gamma   90.00
#
_symmetry.space_group_name_H-M   'P 1'
#
loop_
_entity.id
_entity.type
_entity.pdbx_description
1 polymer ?
#
loop_
_entity_poly.entity_id
_entity_poly.type
_entity_poly.pdbx_seq_one_letter_code
_entity_poly.pdbx_strand_id
1 'polypeptide(L)'
;TECVFEITREAQLTSAPPDWRTYLVRTWGKPHHPVAAALPRTKAEVSHWNQWVAEGWADGEKQATEIFLSDLSRLQRDITGMARYRVLLNAGRVEEPRVVFEHQDAVGGGDTLHLNDRTIRIASQPGLQGHVRRGSDYGYPEHCR
;
A
#
# COMPACT_ATOMS: atom_id res chain seq x y z
N THR A 1 -6.01 5.67 -27.29
CA THR A 1 -5.86 4.43 -26.48
C THR A 1 -7.11 4.28 -25.65
N GLU A 2 -7.84 3.17 -25.78
CA GLU A 2 -9.09 2.98 -25.02
C GLU A 2 -8.83 2.58 -23.56
N CYS A 3 -7.79 1.76 -23.29
CA CYS A 3 -7.47 1.27 -21.95
C CYS A 3 -5.96 1.05 -21.79
N VAL A 4 -5.40 1.33 -20.60
CA VAL A 4 -3.99 1.08 -20.26
C VAL A 4 -3.92 0.38 -18.91
N PHE A 5 -3.17 -0.72 -18.84
CA PHE A 5 -2.93 -1.47 -17.61
C PHE A 5 -1.46 -1.43 -17.25
N GLU A 6 -1.19 -1.26 -15.96
CA GLU A 6 0.15 -1.23 -15.39
C GLU A 6 0.17 -2.03 -14.09
N ILE A 7 1.20 -2.85 -13.91
CA ILE A 7 1.48 -3.51 -12.63
C ILE A 7 2.31 -2.54 -11.81
N THR A 8 1.67 -1.89 -10.82
CA THR A 8 2.32 -0.87 -9.99
C THR A 8 3.03 -1.44 -8.76
N ARG A 9 2.72 -2.68 -8.37
CA ARG A 9 3.39 -3.40 -7.28
C ARG A 9 3.45 -4.89 -7.60
N GLU A 10 4.61 -5.48 -7.34
CA GLU A 10 4.85 -6.91 -7.49
C GLU A 10 4.07 -7.77 -6.48
N ALA A 11 3.88 -9.05 -6.81
CA ALA A 11 3.30 -10.02 -5.89
C ALA A 11 4.30 -10.35 -4.77
N GLN A 12 3.78 -10.50 -3.55
CA GLN A 12 4.58 -10.79 -2.36
C GLN A 12 3.96 -11.94 -1.58
N LEU A 13 4.80 -12.78 -0.99
CA LEU A 13 4.37 -13.77 -0.02
C LEU A 13 4.08 -13.05 1.30
N THR A 14 2.85 -13.15 1.78
CA THR A 14 2.44 -12.61 3.07
C THR A 14 1.84 -13.71 3.93
N SER A 15 2.10 -13.67 5.23
CA SER A 15 1.49 -14.59 6.20
C SER A 15 0.04 -14.24 6.51
N ALA A 16 -0.33 -12.96 6.33
CA ALA A 16 -1.67 -12.46 6.56
C ALA A 16 -2.09 -11.45 5.47
N PRO A 17 -3.37 -11.38 5.10
CA PRO A 17 -3.85 -10.37 4.18
C PRO A 17 -3.68 -8.95 4.77
N PRO A 18 -3.54 -7.91 3.94
CA PRO A 18 -3.49 -6.53 4.42
C PRO A 18 -4.76 -6.13 5.20
N ASP A 19 -4.60 -5.44 6.32
CA ASP A 19 -5.71 -4.85 7.09
C ASP A 19 -5.98 -3.42 6.60
N TRP A 20 -7.24 -2.99 6.55
CA TRP A 20 -7.58 -1.59 6.29
C TRP A 20 -6.93 -0.64 7.31
N ARG A 21 -6.71 -1.12 8.54
CA ARG A 21 -6.03 -0.34 9.60
C ARG A 21 -4.62 0.06 9.22
N THR A 22 -3.88 -0.80 8.51
CA THR A 22 -2.54 -0.47 8.01
C THR A 22 -2.53 0.69 7.00
N TYR A 23 -3.68 1.04 6.41
CA TYR A 23 -3.80 2.20 5.53
C TYR A 23 -4.28 3.44 6.27
N LEU A 24 -5.33 3.31 7.11
CA LEU A 24 -6.08 4.45 7.63
C LEU A 24 -5.68 4.85 9.05
N VAL A 25 -5.11 3.94 9.85
CA VAL A 25 -4.77 4.22 11.25
C VAL A 25 -3.33 4.68 11.31
N ARG A 26 -3.14 5.97 11.63
CA ARG A 26 -1.84 6.57 11.88
C ARG A 26 -1.64 6.82 13.37
N THR A 27 -0.39 6.74 13.79
CA THR A 27 0.02 7.15 15.13
C THR A 27 0.63 8.54 15.04
N TRP A 28 0.17 9.45 15.88
CA TRP A 28 0.67 10.81 15.97
C TRP A 28 1.29 11.05 17.35
N GLY A 29 2.41 11.75 17.38
CA GLY A 29 3.02 12.20 18.64
C GLY A 29 2.18 13.30 19.29
N LYS A 30 2.20 13.37 20.62
CA LYS A 30 1.58 14.49 21.34
C LYS A 30 2.32 15.79 20.99
N PRO A 31 1.62 16.90 20.67
CA PRO A 31 2.26 18.17 20.44
C PRO A 31 2.94 18.69 21.71
N HIS A 32 4.06 19.37 21.54
CA HIS A 32 4.78 20.01 22.64
C HIS A 32 4.28 21.44 22.82
N HIS A 33 4.22 21.90 24.07
CA HIS A 33 3.91 23.30 24.34
C HIS A 33 5.04 24.20 23.85
N PRO A 34 4.71 25.39 23.29
CA PRO A 34 5.73 26.36 22.89
C PRO A 34 6.52 26.83 24.11
N VAL A 35 7.79 27.15 23.90
CA VAL A 35 8.66 27.70 24.95
C VAL A 35 8.10 29.03 25.45
N ALA A 36 8.30 29.34 26.74
CA ALA A 36 7.74 30.55 27.36
C ALA A 36 8.16 31.86 26.66
N ALA A 37 9.33 31.87 26.00
CA ALA A 37 9.80 33.02 25.23
C ALA A 37 8.96 33.32 23.97
N ALA A 38 8.25 32.32 23.44
CA ALA A 38 7.40 32.44 22.26
C ALA A 38 5.95 32.82 22.60
N LEU A 39 5.58 32.88 23.88
CA LEU A 39 4.24 33.27 24.30
C LEU A 39 4.06 34.80 24.20
N PRO A 40 2.87 35.27 23.79
CA PRO A 40 2.58 36.69 23.71
C PRO A 40 2.59 37.33 25.12
N ARG A 41 3.16 38.53 25.23
CA ARG A 41 3.30 39.27 26.50
C ARG A 41 2.40 40.51 26.54
N THR A 42 2.16 41.12 25.39
CA THR A 42 1.35 42.34 25.28
C THR A 42 -0.04 42.06 24.72
N LYS A 43 -1.00 42.96 24.99
CA LYS A 43 -2.36 42.83 24.44
C LYS A 43 -2.40 42.81 22.91
N ALA A 44 -1.51 43.56 22.26
CA ALA A 44 -1.39 43.58 20.81
C ALA A 44 -0.87 42.24 20.26
N GLU A 45 0.17 41.67 20.89
CA GLU A 45 0.69 40.34 20.54
C GLU A 45 -0.35 39.25 20.75
N VAL A 46 -1.14 39.31 21.83
CA VAL A 46 -2.22 38.35 22.09
C VAL A 46 -3.25 38.35 20.95
N SER A 47 -3.60 39.53 20.43
CA SER A 47 -4.53 39.63 19.30
C SER A 47 -4.01 38.91 18.06
N HIS A 48 -2.74 39.16 17.69
CA HIS A 48 -2.12 38.49 16.55
C HIS A 48 -1.91 37.00 16.80
N TRP A 49 -1.47 36.61 17.99
CA TRP A 49 -1.28 35.22 18.38
C TRP A 49 -2.58 34.43 18.19
N ASN A 50 -3.69 34.93 18.71
CA ASN A 50 -4.99 34.26 18.59
C ASN A 50 -5.43 34.11 17.13
N GLN A 51 -5.20 35.14 16.31
CA GLN A 51 -5.50 35.08 14.87
C GLN A 51 -4.69 33.98 14.18
N TRP A 52 -3.37 33.98 14.33
CA TRP A 52 -2.50 33.01 13.65
C TRP A 52 -2.64 31.59 14.19
N VAL A 53 -2.95 31.43 15.47
CA VAL A 53 -3.27 30.11 16.04
C VAL A 53 -4.58 29.58 15.45
N ALA A 54 -5.60 30.42 15.29
CA ALA A 54 -6.85 30.02 14.66
C ALA A 54 -6.65 29.62 13.19
N GLU A 55 -5.81 30.36 12.45
CA GLU A 55 -5.46 30.05 11.06
C GLU A 55 -4.67 28.74 10.97
N GLY A 56 -3.61 28.59 11.76
CA GLY A 56 -2.80 27.37 11.80
C GLY A 56 -3.61 26.13 12.25
N TRP A 57 -4.62 26.33 13.09
CA TRP A 57 -5.54 25.26 13.46
C TRP A 57 -6.40 24.82 12.27
N ALA A 58 -6.99 25.77 11.54
CA ALA A 58 -7.78 25.50 10.35
C ALA A 58 -6.94 24.82 9.24
N ASP A 59 -5.71 25.27 9.05
CA ASP A 59 -4.76 24.65 8.11
C ASP A 59 -4.39 23.23 8.54
N GLY A 60 -4.21 22.99 9.85
CA GLY A 60 -3.98 21.66 10.39
C GLY A 60 -5.15 20.69 10.14
N GLU A 61 -6.40 21.15 10.31
CA GLU A 61 -7.59 20.35 9.99
C GLU A 61 -7.67 20.01 8.50
N LYS A 62 -7.37 20.99 7.64
CA LYS A 62 -7.31 20.79 6.19
C LYS A 62 -6.22 19.77 5.82
N GLN A 63 -5.02 19.93 6.36
CA GLN A 63 -3.90 19.01 6.11
C GLN A 63 -4.23 17.59 6.59
N ALA A 64 -4.85 17.44 7.76
CA ALA A 64 -5.29 16.14 8.28
C ALA A 64 -6.28 15.46 7.33
N THR A 65 -7.22 16.24 6.77
CA THR A 65 -8.19 15.75 5.79
C THR A 65 -7.51 15.28 4.50
N GLU A 66 -6.56 16.06 3.98
CA GLU A 66 -5.79 15.70 2.78
C GLU A 66 -4.99 14.41 2.98
N ILE A 67 -4.34 14.25 4.14
CA ILE A 67 -3.62 13.01 4.50
C ILE A 67 -4.58 11.83 4.51
N PHE A 68 -5.74 11.96 5.17
CA PHE A 68 -6.74 10.91 5.24
C PHE A 68 -7.25 10.50 3.84
N LEU A 69 -7.57 11.46 2.98
CA LEU A 69 -8.03 11.19 1.62
C LEU A 69 -6.95 10.52 0.76
N SER A 70 -5.69 10.89 0.95
CA SER A 70 -4.55 10.23 0.29
C SER A 70 -4.40 8.77 0.72
N ASP A 71 -4.53 8.49 2.02
CA ASP A 71 -4.49 7.12 2.54
C ASP A 71 -5.67 6.28 2.09
N LEU A 72 -6.86 6.86 2.07
CA LEU A 72 -8.05 6.21 1.53
C LEU A 72 -7.88 5.89 0.03
N SER A 73 -7.31 6.81 -0.74
CA SER A 73 -7.01 6.60 -2.15
C SER A 73 -5.99 5.47 -2.34
N ARG A 74 -5.01 5.33 -1.43
CA ARG A 74 -4.07 4.20 -1.43
C ARG A 74 -4.78 2.88 -1.17
N LEU A 75 -5.65 2.82 -0.16
CA LEU A 75 -6.45 1.62 0.12
C LEU A 75 -7.32 1.23 -1.08
N GLN A 76 -8.05 2.19 -1.66
CA GLN A 76 -8.93 1.97 -2.80
C GLN A 76 -8.15 1.47 -4.02
N ARG A 77 -6.98 2.06 -4.31
CA ARG A 77 -6.11 1.63 -5.41
C ARG A 77 -5.66 0.18 -5.23
N ASP A 78 -5.17 -0.17 -4.05
CA ASP A 78 -4.60 -1.50 -3.79
C ASP A 78 -5.68 -2.58 -3.82
N ILE A 79 -6.86 -2.36 -3.22
CA ILE A 79 -7.97 -3.33 -3.27
C ILE A 79 -8.53 -3.51 -4.68
N THR A 80 -8.71 -2.41 -5.43
CA THR A 80 -9.22 -2.44 -6.80
C THR A 80 -8.19 -3.07 -7.74
N GLY A 81 -6.90 -2.81 -7.53
CA GLY A 81 -5.81 -3.42 -8.28
C GLY A 81 -5.76 -4.94 -8.11
N MET A 82 -5.90 -5.43 -6.87
CA MET A 82 -5.96 -6.88 -6.61
C MET A 82 -7.20 -7.54 -7.21
N ALA A 83 -8.36 -6.88 -7.16
CA ALA A 83 -9.58 -7.37 -7.81
C ALA A 83 -9.40 -7.44 -9.34
N ARG A 84 -8.85 -6.38 -9.94
CA ARG A 84 -8.55 -6.31 -11.37
C ARG A 84 -7.55 -7.37 -11.81
N TYR A 85 -6.52 -7.66 -11.01
CA TYR A 85 -5.61 -8.76 -11.26
C TYR A 85 -6.36 -10.09 -11.43
N ARG A 86 -7.33 -10.40 -10.55
CA ARG A 86 -8.13 -11.64 -10.65
C ARG A 86 -8.96 -11.70 -11.93
N VAL A 87 -9.55 -10.57 -12.35
CA VAL A 87 -10.29 -10.49 -13.61
C VAL A 87 -9.37 -10.73 -14.80
N LEU A 88 -8.21 -10.07 -14.85
CA LEU A 88 -7.25 -10.23 -15.94
C LEU A 88 -6.63 -11.62 -15.98
N LEU A 89 -6.41 -12.24 -14.82
CA LEU A 89 -5.94 -13.61 -14.72
C LEU A 89 -6.95 -14.60 -15.33
N ASN A 90 -8.23 -14.47 -14.98
CA ASN A 90 -9.29 -15.31 -15.56
C ASN A 90 -9.44 -15.11 -17.07
N ALA A 91 -9.20 -13.89 -17.55
CA ALA A 91 -9.20 -13.57 -18.98
C ALA A 91 -7.91 -13.99 -19.72
N GLY A 92 -6.95 -14.62 -19.04
CA GLY A 92 -5.67 -15.04 -19.62
C GLY A 92 -4.81 -13.86 -20.09
N ARG A 93 -4.94 -12.68 -19.48
CA ARG A 93 -4.19 -11.45 -19.80
C ARG A 93 -3.08 -11.16 -18.79
N VAL A 94 -2.98 -11.93 -17.71
CA VAL A 94 -1.91 -11.83 -16.70
C VAL A 94 -1.48 -13.23 -16.29
N GLU A 95 -0.19 -13.42 -16.11
CA GLU A 95 0.39 -14.66 -15.59
C GLU A 95 0.34 -14.72 -14.06
N GLU A 96 0.19 -15.92 -13.51
CA GLU A 96 0.35 -16.14 -12.06
C GLU A 96 1.83 -16.10 -11.66
N PRO A 97 2.15 -15.61 -10.44
CA PRO A 97 3.51 -15.70 -9.91
C PRO A 97 3.91 -17.17 -9.75
N ARG A 98 5.11 -17.51 -10.21
CA ARG A 98 5.64 -18.87 -10.02
C ARG A 98 6.25 -18.99 -8.64
N VAL A 99 5.66 -19.81 -7.77
CA VAL A 99 6.19 -20.09 -6.42
C VAL A 99 6.98 -21.40 -6.44
N VAL A 100 8.14 -21.40 -5.79
CA VAL A 100 9.01 -22.56 -5.61
C VAL A 100 9.12 -22.90 -4.13
N PHE A 101 9.01 -24.19 -3.82
CA PHE A 101 9.20 -24.74 -2.49
C PHE A 101 10.47 -25.57 -2.50
N GLU A 102 11.44 -25.22 -1.66
CA GLU A 102 12.70 -25.94 -1.50
C GLU A 102 12.72 -26.57 -0.11
N HIS A 103 12.99 -27.87 -0.06
CA HIS A 103 13.16 -28.60 1.19
C HIS A 103 14.65 -28.78 1.46
N GLN A 104 15.07 -28.55 2.69
CA GLN A 104 16.45 -28.73 3.12
C GLN A 104 16.47 -29.60 4.37
N ASP A 105 17.10 -30.76 4.27
CA ASP A 105 17.13 -31.76 5.36
C ASP A 105 17.87 -31.23 6.60
N ALA A 106 18.94 -30.45 6.37
CA ALA A 106 19.72 -29.80 7.42
C ALA A 106 20.32 -28.48 6.92
N VAL A 107 20.11 -27.39 7.65
CA VAL A 107 20.64 -26.04 7.38
C VAL A 107 21.34 -25.52 8.64
N GLY A 108 22.62 -25.15 8.54
CA GLY A 108 23.42 -24.61 9.65
C GLY A 108 24.59 -25.50 10.08
N GLY A 109 25.10 -25.28 11.30
CA GLY A 109 26.24 -25.96 11.91
C GLY A 109 26.84 -25.15 13.07
N GLY A 110 27.58 -25.81 13.98
CA GLY A 110 28.12 -25.18 15.20
C GLY A 110 27.03 -24.98 16.26
N ASP A 111 26.65 -23.73 16.53
CA ASP A 111 25.73 -23.36 17.61
C ASP A 111 24.24 -23.44 17.21
N THR A 112 23.91 -23.49 15.91
CA THR A 112 22.53 -23.64 15.41
C THR A 112 22.45 -24.58 14.21
N LEU A 113 21.52 -25.53 14.29
CA LEU A 113 21.20 -26.50 13.25
C LEU A 113 19.68 -26.56 13.10
N HIS A 114 19.20 -26.29 11.89
CA HIS A 114 17.80 -26.37 11.52
C HIS A 114 17.60 -27.65 10.71
N LEU A 115 16.72 -28.53 11.17
CA LEU A 115 16.41 -29.79 10.49
C LEU A 115 15.03 -29.73 9.83
N ASN A 116 14.90 -30.37 8.67
CA ASN A 116 13.65 -30.43 7.90
C ASN A 116 13.06 -29.04 7.55
N ASP A 117 13.91 -28.09 7.16
CA ASP A 117 13.46 -26.74 6.82
C ASP A 117 12.77 -26.71 5.44
N ARG A 118 11.81 -25.79 5.27
CA ARG A 118 11.10 -25.56 4.01
C ARG A 118 11.11 -24.08 3.68
N THR A 119 11.84 -23.72 2.63
CA THR A 119 11.89 -22.35 2.11
C THR A 119 10.87 -22.18 0.99
N ILE A 120 10.15 -21.05 1.01
CA ILE A 120 9.18 -20.67 -0.03
C ILE A 120 9.65 -19.38 -0.67
N ARG A 121 9.76 -19.33 -2.00
CA ARG A 121 10.13 -18.12 -2.74
C ARG A 121 9.32 -17.95 -4.01
N ILE A 122 9.09 -16.71 -4.42
CA ILE A 122 8.57 -16.38 -5.76
C ILE A 122 9.76 -16.45 -6.73
N ALA A 123 9.71 -17.38 -7.68
CA ALA A 123 10.73 -17.54 -8.71
C ALA A 123 10.51 -16.60 -9.91
N SER A 124 9.26 -16.20 -10.19
CA SER A 124 8.95 -15.18 -11.19
C SER A 124 7.70 -14.38 -10.81
N GLN A 125 7.75 -13.08 -11.06
CA GLN A 125 6.64 -12.15 -10.84
C GLN A 125 5.57 -12.29 -11.94
N PRO A 126 4.31 -11.89 -11.67
CA PRO A 126 3.27 -11.90 -12.68
C PRO A 126 3.57 -10.87 -13.77
N GLY A 127 3.32 -11.24 -15.03
CA GLY A 127 3.49 -10.37 -16.20
C GLY A 127 2.19 -10.19 -16.98
N LEU A 128 2.00 -9.01 -17.58
CA LEU A 128 0.90 -8.77 -18.52
C LEU A 128 1.14 -9.56 -19.82
N GLN A 129 0.12 -10.26 -20.32
CA GLN A 129 0.17 -10.99 -21.58
C GLN A 129 -0.52 -10.21 -22.70
N GLY A 130 0.22 -9.92 -23.77
CA GLY A 130 -0.33 -9.33 -24.99
C GLY A 130 -1.10 -10.32 -25.87
N HIS A 131 -0.82 -11.62 -25.73
CA HIS A 131 -1.48 -12.69 -26.47
C HIS A 131 -2.26 -13.59 -25.51
N VAL A 132 -3.53 -13.85 -25.82
CA VAL A 132 -4.38 -14.75 -25.03
C VAL A 132 -3.95 -16.20 -25.29
N ARG A 133 -3.78 -17.01 -24.23
CA ARG A 133 -3.48 -18.45 -24.36
C ARG A 133 -4.56 -19.17 -25.19
N ARG A 134 -4.11 -19.99 -26.15
CA ARG A 134 -4.96 -20.77 -27.07
C ARG A 134 -5.91 -21.68 -26.27
N GLY A 135 -7.23 -21.47 -26.41
CA GLY A 135 -8.28 -22.19 -25.67
C GLY A 135 -9.05 -21.36 -24.64
N SER A 136 -8.62 -20.11 -24.36
CA SER A 136 -9.41 -19.15 -23.61
C SER A 136 -10.41 -18.46 -24.56
N ASP A 137 -11.68 -18.84 -24.49
CA ASP A 137 -12.79 -18.21 -25.22
C ASP A 137 -13.19 -16.84 -24.63
N TYR A 138 -12.42 -16.32 -23.66
CA TYR A 138 -12.70 -15.06 -22.97
C TYR A 138 -12.26 -13.85 -23.81
N GLY A 139 -13.19 -13.30 -24.57
CA GLY A 139 -13.09 -11.93 -25.10
C GLY A 139 -13.07 -10.90 -23.97
N TYR A 140 -12.09 -9.99 -23.98
CA TYR A 140 -12.01 -8.81 -23.09
C TYR A 140 -11.94 -7.59 -24.00
N PRO A 141 -13.08 -7.09 -24.48
CA PRO A 141 -13.56 -5.81 -23.93
C PRO A 141 -15.09 -5.60 -24.03
N GLU A 142 -15.65 -4.79 -23.13
CA GLU A 142 -16.61 -3.73 -23.52
C GLU A 142 -16.59 -2.62 -22.46
N HIS A 143 -15.77 -1.58 -22.41
CA HIS A 143 -14.56 -1.12 -23.05
C HIS A 143 -13.52 -1.22 -21.92
N CYS A 144 -13.06 -2.45 -21.66
CA CYS A 144 -12.16 -2.83 -20.55
C CYS A 144 -12.67 -2.54 -19.13
N ARG A 145 -13.97 -2.80 -18.93
CA ARG A 145 -14.67 -2.87 -17.64
C ARG A 145 -13.79 -3.33 -16.47
#